data_AF-A0A6A5AFP5-F1
#
_entry.id   AF-A0A6A5AFP5-F1
#
_cell.length_a   1.000
_cell.length_b   1.000
_cell.length_c   1.000
_cell.angle_alpha   90.00
_cell.angle_beta   90.00
_cell.angle_gamma   90.00
#
_symmetry.space_group_name_H-M   'P 1'
#
loop_
_entity.id
_entity.type
_entity.pdbx_description
1 polymer ?
#
loop_
_entity_poly.entity_id
_entity_poly.type
_entity_poly.pdbx_seq_one_letter_code
_entity_poly.pdbx_strand_id
1 'polypeptide(L)'
;MLNGCMSTPDRVMQGHVDSALYVKATNEQCYKDMLYKNMLIWIDDIFVYADTVEEYVVALESYFDRVAQYGFKLSNVIPGVKRITVP
;
A
#
# COMPACT_ATOMS: atom_id res chain seq x y z
N MET A 1 -3.03 37.61 -6.63
CA MET A 1 -3.96 37.56 -5.48
C MET A 1 -5.05 36.57 -5.82
N LEU A 2 -5.00 35.36 -5.26
CA LEU A 2 -6.15 34.44 -5.31
C LEU A 2 -7.06 34.86 -4.16
N ASN A 3 -8.22 35.42 -4.47
CA ASN A 3 -9.25 35.72 -3.49
C ASN A 3 -9.60 34.42 -2.75
N GLY A 4 -9.40 34.41 -1.42
CA GLY A 4 -9.33 33.21 -0.60
C GLY A 4 -10.56 32.32 -0.70
N CYS A 5 -10.42 31.20 -1.43
CA CYS A 5 -11.32 30.07 -1.33
C CYS A 5 -10.84 29.21 -0.14
N MET A 6 -11.71 29.01 0.85
CA MET A 6 -11.49 28.01 1.89
C MET A 6 -11.85 26.63 1.34
N SER A 7 -10.91 25.69 1.36
CA SER A 7 -11.14 24.32 0.95
C SER A 7 -10.70 23.38 2.09
N THR A 8 -11.62 22.51 2.51
CA THR A 8 -11.33 21.46 3.49
C THR A 8 -11.11 20.16 2.72
N PRO A 9 -10.03 19.41 2.99
CA PRO A 9 -9.78 18.11 2.36
C PRO A 9 -10.75 17.03 2.87
N ASP A 10 -11.22 16.18 1.96
CA ASP A 10 -12.01 14.97 2.31
C ASP A 10 -11.12 13.71 2.47
N ARG A 11 -9.79 13.87 2.37
CA ARG A 11 -8.80 12.80 2.47
C ARG A 11 -7.66 13.19 3.42
N VAL A 12 -6.91 12.19 3.86
CA VAL A 12 -5.71 12.37 4.69
C VAL A 12 -4.74 13.33 4.00
N MET A 13 -4.35 14.39 4.72
CA MET A 13 -3.46 15.42 4.19
C MET A 13 -2.02 14.95 4.14
N GLN A 14 -1.33 15.20 3.03
CA GLN A 14 0.12 14.99 2.95
C GLN A 14 0.84 16.04 3.79
N GLY A 15 1.85 15.62 4.56
CA GLY A 15 2.67 16.54 5.37
C GLY A 15 2.07 16.91 6.74
N HIS A 16 0.91 16.37 7.11
CA HIS A 16 0.41 16.48 8.48
C HIS A 16 1.08 15.44 9.39
N VAL A 17 1.32 15.83 10.65
CA VAL A 17 2.16 15.08 11.61
C VAL A 17 1.72 13.63 11.80
N ASP A 18 0.41 13.38 11.86
CA ASP A 18 -0.14 12.05 12.15
C ASP A 18 -0.58 11.26 10.90
N SER A 19 -0.44 11.84 9.70
CA SER A 19 -0.96 11.22 8.48
C SER A 19 -0.30 9.87 8.18
N ALA A 20 1.02 9.77 8.39
CA ALA A 20 1.74 8.52 8.18
C ALA A 20 1.28 7.41 9.15
N LEU A 21 1.04 7.76 10.42
CA LEU A 21 0.57 6.82 11.43
C LEU A 21 -0.87 6.37 11.14
N TYR A 22 -1.73 7.30 10.73
CA TYR A 22 -3.11 6.98 10.38
C TYR A 22 -3.20 6.02 9.19
N VAL A 23 -2.45 6.29 8.12
CA VAL A 23 -2.39 5.42 6.92
C VAL A 23 -1.83 4.04 7.30
N LYS A 24 -0.73 4.01 8.06
CA LYS A 24 -0.14 2.75 8.53
C LYS A 24 -1.14 1.91 9.33
N ALA A 25 -1.77 2.48 10.35
CA ALA A 25 -2.71 1.77 11.22
C ALA A 25 -3.92 1.24 10.44
N THR A 26 -4.40 2.02 9.46
CA THR A 26 -5.51 1.61 8.60
C THR A 26 -5.11 0.45 7.69
N ASN A 27 -3.92 0.52 7.07
CA ASN A 27 -3.38 -0.56 6.25
C ASN A 27 -3.18 -1.85 7.08
N GLU A 28 -2.54 -1.77 8.25
CA GLU A 28 -2.35 -2.93 9.14
C GLU A 28 -3.68 -3.56 9.55
N GLN A 29 -4.74 -2.77 9.74
CA GLN A 29 -6.06 -3.28 10.06
C GLN A 29 -6.73 -3.99 8.87
N CYS A 30 -6.57 -3.48 7.66
CA CYS A 30 -7.11 -4.08 6.43
C CYS A 30 -6.45 -5.43 6.09
N TYR A 31 -5.16 -5.59 6.39
CA TYR A 31 -4.38 -6.80 6.05
C TYR A 31 -4.00 -7.64 7.28
N LYS A 32 -4.71 -7.46 8.40
CA LYS A 32 -4.36 -8.05 9.70
C LYS A 32 -4.18 -9.58 9.66
N ASP A 33 -4.93 -10.26 8.80
CA ASP A 33 -4.88 -11.71 8.65
C ASP A 33 -3.62 -12.22 7.93
N MET A 34 -3.03 -11.39 7.08
CA MET A 34 -1.82 -11.63 6.28
C MET A 34 -0.54 -11.08 6.95
N LEU A 35 -0.69 -10.06 7.80
CA LEU A 35 0.41 -9.38 8.45
C LEU A 35 1.30 -10.36 9.25
N TYR A 36 2.61 -10.28 9.02
CA TYR A 36 3.66 -11.14 9.61
C TYR A 36 3.61 -12.64 9.24
N LYS A 37 2.68 -13.05 8.36
CA LYS A 37 2.66 -14.43 7.83
C LYS A 37 3.22 -14.47 6.42
N ASN A 38 2.65 -13.66 5.54
CA ASN A 38 3.02 -13.57 4.13
C ASN A 38 3.05 -12.10 3.65
N MET A 39 2.96 -11.14 4.58
CA MET A 39 2.97 -9.70 4.27
C MET A 39 3.62 -8.86 5.37
N LEU A 40 4.42 -7.88 4.97
CA LEU A 40 4.92 -6.78 5.80
C LEU A 40 4.42 -5.45 5.25
N ILE A 41 4.13 -4.50 6.13
CA ILE A 41 3.65 -3.16 5.77
C ILE A 41 4.54 -2.11 6.44
N TRP A 42 5.01 -1.17 5.64
CA TRP A 42 5.74 0.01 6.12
C TRP A 42 5.12 1.28 5.54
N ILE A 43 4.31 1.97 6.36
CA ILE A 43 3.58 3.19 6.00
C ILE A 43 2.65 2.93 4.80
N ASP A 44 3.11 3.21 3.58
CA ASP A 44 2.41 3.04 2.32
C ASP A 44 2.96 1.87 1.48
N ASP A 45 4.14 1.36 1.81
CA ASP A 45 4.76 0.23 1.13
C ASP A 45 4.24 -1.11 1.68
N ILE A 46 3.90 -2.02 0.77
CA ILE A 46 3.45 -3.39 1.07
C ILE A 46 4.45 -4.36 0.46
N PHE A 47 4.91 -5.31 1.26
CA PHE A 47 5.85 -6.35 0.87
C PHE A 47 5.22 -7.73 1.09
N VAL A 48 4.97 -8.48 0.03
CA VAL A 48 4.43 -9.85 0.07
C VAL A 48 5.59 -10.83 -0.07
N TYR A 49 5.59 -11.89 0.74
CA TYR A 49 6.65 -12.91 0.73
C TYR A 49 6.09 -14.30 1.01
N ALA A 50 6.77 -15.33 0.52
CA ALA A 50 6.50 -16.74 0.78
C ALA A 50 7.77 -17.57 0.51
N ASP A 51 7.80 -18.82 1.00
CA ASP A 51 8.94 -19.73 0.84
C ASP A 51 8.94 -20.42 -0.53
N THR A 52 7.74 -20.65 -1.10
CA THR A 52 7.55 -21.28 -2.41
C THR A 52 6.81 -20.38 -3.38
N VAL A 53 6.93 -20.67 -4.69
CA VAL A 53 6.24 -19.91 -5.74
C VAL A 53 4.73 -20.12 -5.63
N GLU A 54 4.29 -21.33 -5.32
CA GLU A 54 2.89 -21.70 -5.19
C GLU A 54 2.23 -20.91 -4.04
N GLU A 55 2.88 -20.86 -2.87
CA GLU A 55 2.41 -20.07 -1.74
C GLU A 55 2.43 -18.57 -2.04
N TYR A 56 3.42 -18.09 -2.80
CA TYR A 56 3.50 -16.69 -3.20
C TYR A 56 2.32 -16.29 -4.09
N VAL A 57 1.92 -17.15 -5.03
CA VAL A 57 0.74 -16.90 -5.88
C VAL A 57 -0.53 -16.84 -5.04
N VAL A 58 -0.72 -17.76 -4.09
CA VAL A 58 -1.89 -17.75 -3.18
C VAL A 58 -1.90 -16.49 -2.30
N ALA A 59 -0.73 -16.04 -1.82
CA ALA A 59 -0.61 -14.81 -1.06
C ALA A 59 -0.96 -13.58 -1.91
N LEU A 60 -0.55 -13.55 -3.18
CA LEU A 60 -0.91 -12.48 -4.11
C LEU A 60 -2.40 -12.44 -4.43
N GLU A 61 -3.04 -13.60 -4.64
CA GLU A 61 -4.50 -13.67 -4.85
C GLU A 61 -5.25 -13.05 -3.65
N SER A 62 -4.88 -13.48 -2.44
CA SER A 62 -5.44 -12.95 -1.19
C SER A 62 -5.22 -11.43 -1.06
N TYR A 63 -4.05 -10.94 -1.48
CA TYR A 63 -3.75 -9.51 -1.51
C TYR A 63 -4.64 -8.75 -2.49
N PHE A 64 -4.79 -9.22 -3.73
CA PHE A 64 -5.61 -8.55 -4.74
C PHE A 64 -7.09 -8.53 -4.38
N ASP A 65 -7.61 -9.60 -3.77
CA ASP A 65 -8.97 -9.64 -3.24
C ASP A 65 -9.19 -8.52 -2.22
N ARG A 66 -8.19 -8.29 -1.36
CA ARG A 66 -8.25 -7.24 -0.33
C ARG A 66 -8.12 -5.83 -0.89
N VAL A 67 -7.28 -5.66 -1.92
CA VAL A 67 -7.17 -4.42 -2.69
C VAL A 67 -8.52 -4.06 -3.32
N ALA A 68 -9.21 -5.03 -3.94
CA ALA A 68 -10.54 -4.85 -4.50
C ALA A 68 -11.59 -4.56 -3.43
N GLN A 69 -11.55 -5.28 -2.30
CA GLN A 69 -12.51 -5.13 -1.20
C GLN A 69 -12.48 -3.72 -0.58
N TYR A 70 -11.28 -3.17 -0.32
CA TYR A 70 -11.12 -1.86 0.32
C TYR A 70 -10.93 -0.70 -0.66
N GLY A 71 -10.88 -0.98 -1.96
CA GLY A 71 -10.74 0.05 -3.00
C GLY A 71 -9.36 0.70 -3.05
N PHE A 72 -8.30 -0.02 -2.66
CA PHE A 72 -6.93 0.47 -2.78
C PHE A 72 -6.56 0.60 -4.26
N LYS A 73 -5.79 1.65 -4.59
CA LYS A 73 -5.25 1.85 -5.93
C LYS A 73 -3.78 1.49 -5.94
N LEU A 74 -3.43 0.51 -6.76
CA LEU A 74 -2.04 0.14 -7.00
C LEU A 74 -1.46 1.07 -8.07
N SER A 75 -0.26 1.57 -7.83
CA SER A 75 0.49 2.29 -8.86
C SER A 75 1.34 1.28 -9.63
N ASN A 76 1.39 1.40 -10.97
CA ASN A 76 2.19 0.52 -11.83
C ASN A 76 3.71 0.76 -11.72
N VAL A 77 4.16 1.56 -10.74
CA VAL A 77 5.58 1.78 -10.48
C VAL A 77 6.03 0.68 -9.53
N ILE A 78 6.54 -0.42 -10.07
CA ILE A 78 7.16 -1.48 -9.28
C ILE A 78 8.48 -0.92 -8.71
N PRO A 79 8.60 -0.63 -7.41
CA PRO A 79 9.86 -0.21 -6.80
C PRO A 79 10.69 -1.49 -6.56
N GLY A 80 11.31 -2.00 -7.62
CA GLY A 80 12.05 -3.26 -7.56
C GLY A 80 12.51 -3.79 -8.92
N VAL A 81 11.83 -3.44 -10.00
CA VAL A 81 12.34 -3.65 -11.36
C VAL A 81 13.15 -2.41 -11.74
N LYS A 82 14.40 -2.35 -11.29
CA LYS A 82 15.41 -1.64 -12.08
C LYS A 82 15.38 -2.30 -13.45
N ARG A 83 15.12 -1.53 -14.52
CA ARG A 83 15.44 -1.98 -15.88
C ARG A 83 16.84 -2.58 -15.81
N ILE A 84 16.96 -3.88 -16.10
CA ILE A 84 18.22 -4.44 -16.50
C ILE A 84 18.48 -3.80 -17.87
N THR A 85 19.16 -2.66 -17.87
CA THR A 85 19.90 -2.20 -19.02
C THR A 85 21.05 -3.18 -19.18
N VAL A 86 20.84 -4.19 -20.03
CA VAL A 86 21.94 -4.86 -20.73
C VAL A 86 22.25 -4.04 -21.99
N PRO A 87 23.54 -3.99 -22.39
CA PRO A 87 24.11 -2.94 -23.26
C PRO A 87 23.42 -2.78 -24.61
#